data_AF-A0A7K1J4S4-F1
#
_entry.id   AF-A0A7K1J4S4-F1
#
_cell.length_a   1.000
_cell.length_b   1.000
_cell.length_c   1.000
_cell.angle_alpha   90.00
_cell.angle_beta   90.00
_cell.angle_gamma   90.00
#
_symmetry.space_group_name_H-M   'P 1'
#
loop_
_entity.id
_entity.type
_entity.pdbx_description
1 polymer ?
#
loop_
_entity_poly.entity_id
_entity_poly.type
_entity_poly.pdbx_seq_one_letter_code
_entity_poly.pdbx_strand_id
1 'polypeptide(L)'
;MAKVVANVDDDVKKRASALYEEMGLSLSSAVNMFLKQSIRDGGMPFTPSVGKYRADAVYASGKSVTVKKMPRNPETGRIILPSDWDDPEDDVYDNL
;
A
#
# COMPACT_ATOMS: atom_id res chain seq x y z
N MET A 1 24.78 -27.97 -1.57
CA MET A 1 24.36 -26.57 -1.74
C MET A 1 23.79 -26.41 -3.14
N ALA A 2 22.65 -25.72 -3.29
CA ALA A 2 22.09 -25.42 -4.62
C ALA A 2 22.72 -24.14 -5.19
N LYS A 3 22.81 -24.05 -6.53
CA LYS A 3 23.37 -22.89 -7.24
C LYS A 3 22.27 -22.18 -8.02
N VAL A 4 22.17 -20.85 -7.86
CA VAL A 4 21.30 -19.98 -8.65
C VAL A 4 22.16 -19.18 -9.62
N VAL A 5 21.78 -19.16 -10.90
CA VAL A 5 22.44 -18.36 -11.94
C VAL A 5 21.39 -17.45 -12.56
N ALA A 6 21.65 -16.15 -12.58
CA ALA A 6 20.79 -15.15 -13.18
C ALA A 6 21.63 -14.29 -14.14
N ASN A 7 21.09 -14.02 -15.32
CA ASN A 7 21.66 -13.06 -16.27
C ASN A 7 21.11 -11.68 -15.94
N VAL A 8 22.00 -10.73 -15.71
CA VAL A 8 21.67 -9.36 -15.30
C VAL A 8 22.64 -8.43 -16.02
N ASP A 9 22.17 -7.26 -16.43
CA ASP A 9 23.04 -6.25 -17.03
C ASP A 9 24.14 -5.82 -16.06
N ASP A 10 25.33 -5.54 -16.60
CA ASP A 10 26.49 -5.16 -15.81
C ASP A 10 26.24 -3.90 -14.97
N ASP A 11 25.53 -2.91 -15.52
CA ASP A 11 25.19 -1.68 -14.81
C ASP A 11 24.18 -1.89 -13.68
N VAL A 12 23.25 -2.84 -13.86
CA VAL A 12 22.28 -3.20 -12.82
C VAL A 12 23.02 -3.93 -11.70
N LYS A 13 23.91 -4.87 -12.04
CA LYS A 13 24.72 -5.60 -11.06
C LYS A 13 25.59 -4.68 -10.23
N LYS A 14 26.28 -3.72 -10.86
CA LYS A 14 27.13 -2.74 -10.14
C LYS A 14 26.31 -1.90 -9.18
N ARG A 15 25.20 -1.32 -9.64
CA ARG A 15 24.33 -0.50 -8.79
C ARG A 15 23.72 -1.30 -7.64
N ALA A 16 23.25 -2.52 -7.91
CA ALA A 16 22.72 -3.39 -6.88
C ALA A 16 23.79 -3.76 -5.84
N SER A 17 25.01 -4.12 -6.26
CA SER A 17 26.10 -4.46 -5.33
C SER A 17 26.42 -3.28 -4.41
N ALA A 18 26.60 -2.08 -4.97
CA ALA A 18 26.88 -0.88 -4.19
C ALA A 18 25.77 -0.56 -3.18
N LEU A 19 24.51 -0.67 -3.60
CA LEU A 19 23.35 -0.45 -2.75
C LEU A 19 23.30 -1.45 -1.57
N TYR A 20 23.48 -2.75 -1.84
CA TYR A 20 23.47 -3.76 -0.78
C TYR A 20 24.69 -3.65 0.14
N GLU A 21 25.85 -3.30 -0.39
CA GLU A 21 27.06 -3.06 0.40
C GLU A 21 26.90 -1.88 1.36
N GLU A 22 26.26 -0.79 0.94
CA GLU A 22 25.91 0.34 1.82
C GLU A 22 24.99 -0.10 2.97
N MET A 23 24.11 -1.09 2.73
CA MET A 23 23.26 -1.70 3.75
C MET A 23 23.96 -2.80 4.56
N GLY A 24 25.24 -3.09 4.32
CA GLY A 24 26.01 -4.14 4.99
C GLY A 24 25.66 -5.56 4.55
N LEU A 25 25.09 -5.73 3.35
CA LEU A 25 24.63 -6.99 2.80
C LEU A 25 25.39 -7.34 1.52
N SER A 26 25.72 -8.62 1.35
CA SER A 26 26.20 -9.10 0.04
C SER A 26 25.03 -9.33 -0.91
N LEU A 27 25.27 -9.18 -2.22
CA LEU A 27 24.27 -9.45 -3.25
C LEU A 27 23.70 -10.88 -3.15
N SER A 28 24.54 -11.87 -2.81
CA SER A 28 24.11 -13.26 -2.62
C SER A 28 23.20 -13.44 -1.41
N SER A 29 23.46 -12.72 -0.31
CA SER A 29 22.60 -12.73 0.88
C SER A 29 21.25 -12.10 0.58
N ALA A 30 21.22 -10.99 -0.16
CA ALA A 30 19.97 -10.35 -0.59
C ALA A 30 19.10 -11.29 -1.44
N VAL A 31 19.70 -11.97 -2.43
CA VAL A 31 18.98 -12.96 -3.27
C VAL A 31 18.42 -14.10 -2.42
N ASN A 32 19.20 -14.64 -1.48
CA ASN A 32 18.70 -15.68 -0.57
C ASN A 32 17.56 -15.19 0.31
N MET A 33 17.60 -13.94 0.76
CA MET A 33 16.54 -13.34 1.56
C MET A 33 15.25 -13.19 0.76
N PHE A 34 15.34 -12.76 -0.51
CA PHE A 34 14.18 -12.70 -1.41
C PHE A 34 13.53 -14.06 -1.61
N LEU A 35 14.31 -15.11 -1.86
CA LEU A 35 13.76 -16.46 -2.02
C LEU A 35 13.02 -16.93 -0.77
N LYS A 36 13.57 -16.68 0.43
CA LYS A 36 12.92 -17.03 1.69
C LYS A 36 11.64 -16.22 1.91
N GLN A 37 11.63 -14.94 1.55
CA GLN A 37 10.46 -14.09 1.70
C GLN A 37 9.34 -14.54 0.76
N SER A 38 9.65 -14.84 -0.50
CA SER A 38 8.66 -15.36 -1.45
C SER A 38 8.01 -16.67 -0.98
N ILE A 39 8.80 -17.57 -0.38
CA ILE A 39 8.29 -18.81 0.21
C ILE A 39 7.37 -18.52 1.40
N ARG A 40 7.75 -17.57 2.27
CA ARG A 40 6.98 -17.20 3.46
C ARG A 40 5.62 -16.59 3.09
N ASP A 41 5.61 -15.68 2.13
CA ASP A 41 4.41 -14.92 1.77
C ASP A 41 3.55 -15.65 0.72
N GLY A 42 4.07 -16.73 0.12
CA GLY A 42 3.40 -17.44 -0.98
C GLY A 42 3.25 -16.58 -2.23
N GLY A 43 4.12 -15.59 -2.43
CA GLY A 43 3.99 -14.56 -3.45
C GLY A 43 5.32 -13.95 -3.88
N MET A 44 5.28 -12.84 -4.61
CA MET A 44 6.48 -12.08 -4.95
C MET A 44 7.02 -11.33 -3.71
N PRO A 45 8.35 -11.17 -3.59
CA PRO A 45 8.96 -10.52 -2.43
C PRO A 45 8.71 -8.99 -2.40
N PHE A 46 8.06 -8.47 -3.44
CA PHE A 46 7.56 -7.11 -3.56
C PHE A 46 6.20 -7.14 -4.26
N THR A 47 5.33 -6.19 -3.91
CA THR A 47 4.04 -6.01 -4.58
C THR A 47 4.26 -5.31 -5.93
N PRO A 48 3.91 -5.95 -7.07
CA PRO A 48 4.05 -5.32 -8.38
C PRO A 48 3.06 -4.15 -8.51
N SER A 49 3.55 -2.95 -8.82
CA SER A 49 2.71 -1.78 -9.07
C SER A 49 2.96 -1.21 -10.46
N VAL A 50 1.88 -0.91 -11.19
CA VAL A 50 1.94 -0.32 -12.53
C VAL A 50 1.87 1.20 -12.39
N GLY A 51 2.89 1.83 -11.81
CA GLY A 51 2.90 3.30 -11.73
C GLY A 51 3.77 3.92 -10.62
N LYS A 52 4.81 4.62 -11.08
CA LYS A 52 5.59 5.69 -10.42
C LYS A 52 6.06 5.40 -8.99
N TYR A 53 7.28 4.86 -8.91
CA TYR A 53 8.17 5.15 -7.78
C TYR A 53 8.41 6.66 -7.69
N ARG A 54 7.76 7.31 -6.71
CA ARG A 54 8.27 8.49 -6.02
C ARG A 54 8.35 8.15 -4.53
N ALA A 55 9.41 8.65 -3.90
CA ALA A 55 9.94 8.23 -2.59
C ALA A 55 9.07 8.57 -1.36
N ASP A 56 7.80 8.89 -1.57
CA ASP A 56 6.82 9.41 -0.61
C ASP A 56 5.57 8.51 -0.47
N ALA A 57 5.48 7.41 -1.23
CA ALA A 57 4.34 6.50 -1.22
C ALA A 57 4.30 5.53 -0.01
N VAL A 58 4.89 5.86 1.14
CA VAL A 58 4.43 5.26 2.43
C VAL A 58 3.18 5.99 2.95
N TYR A 59 2.64 6.93 2.18
CA TYR A 59 1.19 7.14 2.11
C TYR A 59 0.48 6.17 1.14
N ALA A 60 1.03 5.00 0.78
CA ALA A 60 0.33 3.98 -0.04
C ALA A 60 -0.77 3.19 0.73
N SER A 61 -1.24 3.74 1.84
CA SER A 61 -2.64 3.63 2.28
C SER A 61 -3.06 4.93 2.97
N GLY A 62 -2.77 6.07 2.34
CA GLY A 62 -3.18 7.41 2.75
C GLY A 62 -4.68 7.66 2.60
N LYS A 63 -5.49 6.61 2.45
CA LYS A 63 -6.84 6.67 2.98
C LYS A 63 -6.70 6.48 4.49
N SER A 64 -6.30 7.55 5.18
CA SER A 64 -6.90 7.82 6.47
C SER A 64 -8.40 7.76 6.21
N VAL A 65 -9.02 6.63 6.56
CA VAL A 65 -10.47 6.56 6.73
C VAL A 65 -10.70 7.51 7.90
N THR A 66 -10.86 8.79 7.61
CA THR A 66 -11.55 9.70 8.50
C THR A 66 -12.93 9.08 8.64
N VAL A 67 -13.10 8.28 9.69
CA VAL A 67 -14.41 7.93 10.19
C VAL A 67 -15.00 9.28 10.57
N LYS A 68 -15.70 9.94 9.64
CA LYS A 68 -16.51 11.11 9.94
C LYS A 68 -17.46 10.62 11.02
N LYS A 69 -17.17 10.95 12.28
CA LYS A 69 -18.11 10.77 13.38
C LYS A 69 -19.24 11.72 13.07
N MET A 70 -20.27 11.21 12.39
CA MET A 70 -21.42 12.01 12.02
C MET A 70 -22.08 12.47 13.33
N PRO A 71 -22.34 13.79 13.49
CA PRO A 71 -22.97 14.29 14.69
C PRO A 71 -24.35 13.65 14.84
N ARG A 72 -24.72 13.28 16.07
CA ARG A 72 -26.05 12.76 16.37
C ARG A 72 -26.89 13.86 16.97
N ASN A 73 -28.16 13.93 16.56
CA ASN A 73 -29.13 14.81 17.19
C ASN A 73 -29.33 14.36 18.66
N PRO A 74 -29.12 15.23 19.66
CA PRO A 74 -29.28 14.90 21.07
C PRO A 74 -30.70 14.48 21.47
N GLU A 75 -31.72 14.93 20.75
CA GLU A 75 -33.13 14.70 21.11
C GLU A 75 -33.68 13.40 20.51
N THR A 76 -33.20 13.00 19.34
CA THR A 76 -33.72 11.83 18.61
C THR A 76 -32.71 10.69 18.51
N GLY A 77 -31.44 10.93 18.87
CA GLY A 77 -30.34 9.95 18.78
C GLY A 77 -29.94 9.58 17.34
N ARG A 78 -30.62 10.16 16.34
CA ARG A 78 -30.41 9.92 14.91
C ARG A 78 -29.15 10.62 14.43
N ILE A 79 -28.53 10.04 13.40
CA ILE A 79 -27.34 10.59 12.75
C ILE A 79 -27.76 11.76 11.86
N ILE A 80 -27.08 12.91 11.98
CA ILE A 80 -27.31 14.08 11.12
C ILE A 80 -26.36 13.94 9.93
N LEU A 81 -26.92 13.87 8.72
CA LEU A 81 -26.16 13.84 7.47
C LEU A 81 -25.66 15.27 7.13
N PRO A 82 -24.50 15.41 6.48
CA PRO A 82 -24.04 16.70 5.97
C PRO A 82 -25.03 17.29 4.95
N SER A 83 -25.26 18.61 4.96
CA SER A 83 -26.18 19.28 4.04
C SER A 83 -25.86 19.07 2.55
N ASP A 84 -24.62 18.75 2.21
CA ASP A 84 -24.21 18.46 0.82
C ASP A 84 -24.67 17.07 0.34
N TRP A 85 -25.20 16.25 1.24
CA TRP A 85 -25.75 14.91 0.99
C TRP A 85 -27.27 14.88 1.24
N ASP A 86 -27.84 16.03 1.57
CA ASP A 86 -29.28 16.24 1.68
C ASP A 86 -29.82 16.31 0.25
N ASP A 87 -30.28 15.17 -0.26
CA ASP A 87 -30.87 15.11 -1.59
C ASP A 87 -32.25 15.77 -1.51
N PRO A 88 -32.56 16.79 -2.33
CA PRO A 88 -33.90 17.38 -2.35
C PRO A 88 -35.02 16.37 -2.69
N GLU A 89 -34.68 15.15 -3.14
CA GLU A 89 -35.64 14.06 -3.35
C GLU A 89 -35.95 13.23 -2.08
N ASP A 90 -35.25 13.41 -0.96
CA ASP A 90 -35.56 12.67 0.29
C ASP A 90 -36.94 13.05 0.84
N ASP A 91 -37.35 14.32 0.72
CA ASP A 91 -38.65 14.85 1.14
C ASP A 91 -39.84 14.22 0.39
N VAL A 92 -39.59 13.61 -0.77
CA VAL A 92 -40.65 13.02 -1.62
C VAL A 92 -41.27 11.80 -0.96
N TYR A 93 -40.50 11.10 -0.10
CA TYR A 93 -40.95 9.89 0.58
C TYR A 93 -41.38 10.11 2.04
N ASP A 94 -41.13 11.28 2.61
CA ASP A 94 -41.51 11.63 3.99
C ASP A 94 -43.03 11.72 4.20
N ASN A 95 -43.80 11.83 3.11
CA ASN A 95 -45.24 12.02 3.11
C ASN A 95 -46.04 10.76 2.68
N LEU A 96 -45.41 9.58 2.59
CA LEU A 96 -46.06 8.32 2.22
C LEU A 96 -46.47 7.47 3.45
#